data_AF-A3YW19-F1
#
_entry.id   AF-A3YW19-F1
#
_cell.length_a   1.000
_cell.length_b   1.000
_cell.length_c   1.000
_cell.angle_alpha   90.00
_cell.angle_beta   90.00
_cell.angle_gamma   90.00
#
_symmetry.space_group_name_H-M   'P 1'
#
loop_
_entity.id
_entity.type
_entity.pdbx_description
1 polymer ?
#
loop_
_entity_poly.entity_id
_entity_poly.type
_entity_poly.pdbx_seq_one_letter_code
_entity_poly.pdbx_strand_id
1 'polypeptide(L)'
;MTEHPPEPALAANTAALYERIQGDEALTQALFRQALQDPKGTIERIIAMGAQFDLPVTEASVRQHLASLDDLESKQWLIKARGGL
;
A
#
# COMPACT_ATOMS: atom_id res chain seq x y z
N MET A 1 -14.50 12.07 -17.39
CA MET A 1 -13.85 10.92 -18.05
C MET A 1 -12.60 10.67 -17.23
N THR A 2 -12.67 9.80 -16.21
CA THR A 2 -11.50 9.51 -15.38
C THR A 2 -10.84 8.29 -16.00
N GLU A 3 -9.79 8.52 -16.78
CA GLU A 3 -9.02 7.45 -17.42
C GLU A 3 -8.34 6.63 -16.31
N HIS A 4 -8.90 5.47 -15.99
CA HIS A 4 -8.25 4.51 -15.11
C HIS A 4 -7.02 3.98 -15.86
N PRO A 5 -5.80 4.09 -15.28
CA PRO A 5 -4.60 3.57 -15.92
C PRO A 5 -4.72 2.04 -16.08
N PRO A 6 -4.10 1.48 -17.15
CA PRO A 6 -4.14 0.04 -17.40
C PRO A 6 -3.57 -0.75 -16.22
N GLU A 7 -4.09 -1.96 -15.97
CA GLU A 7 -3.68 -2.83 -14.85
C GLU A 7 -2.15 -2.97 -14.64
N PRO A 8 -1.30 -3.14 -15.67
CA PRO A 8 0.15 -3.16 -15.49
C PRO A 8 0.72 -1.84 -14.98
N ALA A 9 0.15 -0.69 -15.35
CA ALA A 9 0.60 0.62 -14.88
C ALA A 9 0.25 0.84 -13.40
N LEU A 10 -0.89 0.32 -12.93
CA LEU A 10 -1.25 0.36 -11.50
C LEU A 10 -0.25 -0.42 -10.64
N ALA A 11 0.20 -1.59 -11.10
CA ALA A 11 1.21 -2.38 -10.41
C ALA A 11 2.55 -1.64 -10.33
N ALA A 12 2.96 -1.00 -11.43
CA ALA A 12 4.18 -0.18 -11.47
C ALA A 12 4.07 1.06 -10.55
N ASN A 13 2.93 1.76 -10.57
CA ASN A 13 2.66 2.89 -9.68
C ASN A 13 2.70 2.48 -8.21
N THR A 14 2.12 1.33 -7.88
CA THR A 14 2.12 0.78 -6.52
C THR A 14 3.53 0.46 -6.07
N ALA A 15 4.34 -0.20 -6.91
CA ALA A 15 5.74 -0.47 -6.60
C ALA A 15 6.52 0.83 -6.35
N ALA A 16 6.41 1.82 -7.25
CA ALA A 16 7.09 3.11 -7.11
C ALA A 16 6.63 3.91 -5.88
N LEU A 17 5.35 3.77 -5.48
CA LEU A 17 4.82 4.37 -4.27
C LEU A 17 5.42 3.71 -3.03
N TYR A 18 5.49 2.37 -3.01
CA TYR A 18 6.09 1.62 -1.92
C TYR A 18 7.59 1.89 -1.79
N GLU A 19 8.33 2.03 -2.89
CA GLU A 19 9.74 2.45 -2.84
C GLU A 19 9.92 3.82 -2.19
N ARG A 20 9.05 4.79 -2.51
CA ARG A 20 9.05 6.10 -1.84
C ARG A 20 8.73 6.01 -0.35
N ILE A 21 7.74 5.17 0.01
CA ILE A 21 7.38 4.94 1.40
C ILE A 21 8.56 4.30 2.14
N GLN A 22 9.18 3.27 1.58
CA GLN A 22 10.33 2.57 2.16
C GLN A 22 11.56 3.47 2.30
N GLY A 23 11.73 4.45 1.40
CA GLY A 23 12.77 5.47 1.52
C GLY A 23 12.57 6.44 2.70
N ASP A 24 11.38 6.48 3.30
CA ASP A 24 11.05 7.30 4.46
C ASP A 24 10.65 6.42 5.65
N GLU A 25 11.62 6.16 6.54
CA GLU A 25 11.44 5.29 7.69
C GLU A 25 10.34 5.79 8.65
N ALA A 26 10.20 7.11 8.80
CA ALA A 26 9.20 7.70 9.69
C ALA A 26 7.78 7.49 9.13
N LEU A 27 7.62 7.67 7.82
CA LEU A 27 6.37 7.40 7.11
C LEU A 27 6.01 5.92 7.14
N THR A 28 6.99 5.04 6.88
CA THR A 28 6.82 3.59 6.97
C THR A 28 6.34 3.17 8.36
N GLN A 29 6.99 3.63 9.43
CA GLN A 29 6.59 3.33 10.81
C GLN A 29 5.22 3.92 11.18
N ALA A 30 4.86 5.10 10.65
CA ALA A 30 3.55 5.70 10.86
C ALA A 30 2.44 4.87 10.19
N LEU A 31 2.65 4.45 8.94
CA LEU A 31 1.71 3.58 8.21
C LEU A 31 1.59 2.20 8.87
N PHE A 32 2.70 1.62 9.31
CA PHE A 32 2.72 0.34 10.04
C PHE A 32 1.88 0.41 11.32
N ARG A 33 2.12 1.43 12.17
CA ARG A 33 1.34 1.63 13.40
C ARG A 33 -0.13 1.85 13.10
N GLN A 34 -0.44 2.64 12.07
CA GLN A 34 -1.81 2.89 11.67
C GLN A 34 -2.50 1.58 11.24
N ALA A 35 -1.82 0.71 10.51
CA ALA A 35 -2.40 -0.55 10.05
C ALA A 35 -2.70 -1.55 11.17
N LEU A 36 -1.88 -1.54 12.23
CA LEU A 36 -2.12 -2.33 13.43
C LEU A 36 -3.38 -1.88 14.19
N GLN A 37 -3.82 -0.64 14.02
CA GLN A 37 -4.99 -0.08 14.70
C GLN A 37 -6.21 -0.04 13.77
N ASP A 38 -5.98 0.36 12.52
CA ASP A 38 -6.97 0.53 11.47
C ASP A 38 -6.36 0.17 10.09
N PRO A 39 -6.49 -1.10 9.67
CA PRO A 39 -5.95 -1.57 8.40
C PRO A 39 -6.68 -0.96 7.20
N LYS A 40 -7.98 -0.64 7.33
CA LYS A 40 -8.78 -0.05 6.24
C LYS A 40 -8.33 1.39 5.93
N GLY A 41 -8.27 2.26 6.92
CA GLY A 41 -7.82 3.64 6.72
C GLY A 41 -6.34 3.73 6.36
N THR A 42 -5.55 2.69 6.62
CA THR A 42 -4.19 2.61 6.07
C THR A 42 -4.16 2.38 4.57
N ILE A 43 -5.00 1.48 4.05
CA ILE A 43 -5.14 1.31 2.59
C ILE A 43 -5.66 2.59 1.94
N GLU A 44 -6.69 3.24 2.52
CA GLU A 44 -7.22 4.51 2.00
C GLU A 44 -6.16 5.61 1.97
N ARG A 45 -5.34 5.68 3.02
CA ARG A 45 -4.23 6.64 3.09
C ARG A 45 -3.14 6.36 2.07
N ILE A 46 -2.82 5.10 1.78
CA ILE A 46 -1.88 4.73 0.71
C ILE A 46 -2.44 5.15 -0.66
N ILE A 47 -3.75 4.94 -0.91
CA ILE A 47 -4.39 5.38 -2.15
C ILE A 47 -4.34 6.90 -2.29
N ALA A 48 -4.64 7.63 -1.21
CA ALA A 48 -4.55 9.09 -1.17
C ALA A 48 -3.10 9.58 -1.37
N MET A 49 -2.11 8.87 -0.83
CA MET A 49 -0.70 9.16 -1.07
C MET A 49 -0.33 8.95 -2.53
N GLY A 50 -0.78 7.87 -3.16
CA GLY A 50 -0.58 7.64 -4.59
C GLY A 50 -1.07 8.83 -5.43
N ALA A 51 -2.28 9.32 -5.15
CA ALA A 51 -2.80 10.52 -5.82
C ALA A 51 -1.94 11.78 -5.59
N GLN A 52 -1.38 11.96 -4.38
CA GLN A 52 -0.51 13.09 -4.05
C GLN A 52 0.87 13.01 -4.73
N PHE A 53 1.37 11.80 -4.99
CA PHE A 53 2.66 11.56 -5.63
C PHE A 53 2.58 11.43 -7.16
N ASP A 54 1.43 11.74 -7.77
CA ASP A 54 1.15 11.51 -9.19
C ASP A 54 1.27 10.03 -9.60
N LEU A 55 1.09 9.13 -8.63
CA LEU A 55 1.09 7.67 -8.78
C LEU A 55 -0.30 7.14 -8.42
N PRO A 56 -1.32 7.32 -9.27
CA PRO A 56 -2.65 6.82 -8.98
C PRO A 56 -2.61 5.30 -8.81
N VAL A 57 -3.07 4.83 -7.65
CA VAL A 57 -3.18 3.41 -7.29
C VAL A 57 -4.61 3.11 -6.81
N THR A 58 -4.98 1.84 -6.80
CA THR A 58 -6.28 1.37 -6.32
C THR A 58 -6.11 0.35 -5.21
N GLU A 59 -7.15 0.16 -4.40
CA GLU A 59 -7.16 -0.88 -3.36
C GLU A 59 -6.80 -2.26 -3.93
N ALA A 60 -7.33 -2.60 -5.11
CA ALA A 60 -7.04 -3.87 -5.78
C ALA A 60 -5.55 -4.00 -6.12
N SER A 61 -4.92 -2.95 -6.66
CA SER A 61 -3.50 -2.97 -7.00
C SER A 61 -2.60 -3.03 -5.77
N VAL A 62 -2.94 -2.30 -4.70
CA VAL A 62 -2.24 -2.37 -3.41
C VAL A 62 -2.32 -3.78 -2.83
N ARG A 63 -3.52 -4.38 -2.80
CA ARG A 63 -3.72 -5.76 -2.33
C ARG A 63 -2.98 -6.78 -3.19
N GLN A 64 -2.98 -6.60 -4.51
CA GLN A 64 -2.27 -7.48 -5.43
C GLN A 64 -0.75 -7.37 -5.25
N HIS A 65 -0.22 -6.15 -5.10
CA HIS A 65 1.20 -5.93 -4.82
C HIS A 65 1.60 -6.57 -3.50
N LEU A 66 0.82 -6.35 -2.44
CA LEU A 66 1.00 -7.01 -1.14
C LEU A 66 0.94 -8.54 -1.24
N ALA A 67 0.04 -9.10 -2.05
CA ALA A 67 -0.03 -10.54 -2.27
C ALA A 67 1.22 -11.08 -2.99
N SER A 68 1.76 -10.30 -3.94
CA SER A 68 2.98 -10.62 -4.71
C SER A 68 4.27 -10.52 -3.91
N LEU A 69 4.31 -9.72 -2.83
CA LEU A 69 5.46 -9.64 -1.92
C LEU A 69 5.48 -10.90 -1.06
N ASP A 70 6.10 -11.99 -1.52
CA ASP A 70 6.21 -13.26 -0.77
C ASP A 70 6.97 -13.16 0.56
N ASP A 71 7.68 -12.06 0.76
CA ASP A 71 8.49 -11.79 1.94
C ASP A 71 7.64 -11.56 3.20
N LEU A 72 7.76 -12.51 4.13
CA LEU A 72 7.00 -12.60 5.38
C LEU A 72 7.12 -11.31 6.22
N GLU A 73 8.19 -10.53 6.08
CA GLU A 73 8.40 -9.27 6.80
C GLU A 73 7.59 -8.11 6.22
N SER A 74 7.52 -7.98 4.88
CA SER A 74 6.74 -6.92 4.22
C SER A 74 5.22 -7.13 4.34
N LYS A 75 4.79 -8.39 4.45
CA LYS A 75 3.38 -8.80 4.66
C LYS A 75 2.91 -8.67 6.11
N GLN A 76 3.81 -8.70 7.08
CA GLN A 76 3.46 -8.97 8.47
C GLN A 76 2.57 -7.90 9.11
N TRP A 77 2.57 -6.67 8.62
CA TRP A 77 1.82 -5.58 9.24
C TRP A 77 0.37 -5.47 8.81
N LEU A 78 0.07 -5.87 7.56
CA LEU A 78 -1.30 -5.96 7.05
C LEU A 78 -1.95 -7.32 7.30
N ILE A 79 -1.18 -8.41 7.31
CA ILE A 79 -1.72 -9.76 7.56
C ILE A 79 -1.98 -9.99 9.06
N LYS A 80 -1.12 -9.49 9.95
CA LYS A 80 -1.29 -9.67 11.41
C LYS A 80 -2.46 -8.88 11.99
N ALA A 81 -2.90 -7.80 11.34
CA ALA A 81 -4.15 -7.11 11.65
C ALA A 81 -5.40 -7.99 11.47
N ARG A 82 -5.27 -9.15 10.81
CA ARG A 82 -6.32 -10.16 10.61
C ARG A 82 -6.10 -11.46 11.41
N GLY A 83 -5.14 -11.49 12.33
CA GLY A 83 -4.70 -12.67 13.07
C GLY A 83 -4.99 -12.62 14.58
N GLY A 84 -6.16 -12.10 14.95
CA GLY A 84 -6.71 -12.29 16.29
C GLY A 84 -7.84 -13.32 16.22
N LEU A 85 -7.46 -14.61 16.27
CA LEU A 85 -8.19 -15.78 16.82
C LEU A 85 -7.56 -17.07 16.30
#